data_AF-A0A1M7A2H2-F1
#
_entry.id   AF-A0A1M7A2H2-F1
#
_cell.length_a   1.000
_cell.length_b   1.000
_cell.length_c   1.000
_cell.angle_alpha   90.00
_cell.angle_beta   90.00
_cell.angle_gamma   90.00
#
_symmetry.space_group_name_H-M   'P 1'
#
loop_
_entity.id
_entity.type
_entity.pdbx_description
1 polymer ?
#
loop_
_entity_poly.entity_id
_entity_poly.type
_entity_poly.pdbx_seq_one_letter_code
_entity_poly.pdbx_strand_id
1 'polypeptide(L)'
;MKSMKDKFTVRKKFIIEGVLSLLIAVTPLMFYFYKYLPLEETWSFLGIEFTANGFNDVSDAFYYYFNKIVPLLLLIIWFITSRNWWYHAILIPIAMYSFQFFNVLNYENSKLDENEILYVVAVTMVVVPIVYFIRVKLVDKHVHGIDLEAMDTELQILKEKEELRKEREKLEQRQKTLSKKM
;
A
#
# COMPACT_ATOMS: atom_id res chain seq x y z
N MET A 1 1.16 8.81 -36.27
CA MET A 1 1.47 7.58 -35.50
C MET A 1 1.03 7.59 -34.03
N LYS A 2 0.61 8.73 -33.44
CA LYS A 2 0.14 8.85 -32.04
C LYS A 2 -1.22 8.16 -31.77
N SER A 3 -2.13 8.16 -32.75
CA SER A 3 -3.50 7.65 -32.61
C SER A 3 -3.64 6.12 -32.44
N MET A 4 -2.77 5.30 -33.05
CA MET A 4 -2.85 3.84 -32.87
C MET A 4 -2.36 3.39 -31.49
N LYS A 5 -1.28 4.00 -30.98
CA LYS A 5 -0.72 3.67 -29.66
C LYS A 5 -1.73 3.91 -28.52
N ASP A 6 -2.51 5.01 -28.61
CA ASP A 6 -3.58 5.34 -27.66
C ASP A 6 -4.75 4.35 -27.70
N LYS A 7 -5.12 3.82 -28.87
CA LYS A 7 -6.17 2.79 -28.96
C LYS A 7 -5.75 1.48 -28.30
N PHE A 8 -4.47 1.09 -28.41
CA PHE A 8 -3.95 -0.12 -27.77
C PHE A 8 -3.87 0.00 -26.24
N THR A 9 -3.50 1.16 -25.70
CA THR A 9 -3.48 1.39 -24.25
C THR A 9 -4.88 1.39 -23.64
N VAL A 10 -5.86 1.99 -24.32
CA VAL A 10 -7.27 1.98 -23.87
C VAL A 10 -7.84 0.56 -23.85
N ARG A 11 -7.58 -0.25 -24.87
CA ARG A 11 -8.04 -1.66 -24.92
C ARG A 11 -7.43 -2.51 -23.82
N LYS A 12 -6.13 -2.39 -23.56
CA LYS A 12 -5.45 -3.13 -22.49
C LYS A 12 -6.01 -2.76 -21.12
N LYS A 13 -6.24 -1.47 -20.87
CA LYS A 13 -6.85 -0.99 -19.62
C LYS A 13 -8.23 -1.60 -19.40
N PHE A 14 -9.08 -1.62 -20.43
CA PHE A 14 -10.41 -2.19 -20.36
C PHE A 14 -10.38 -3.71 -20.08
N ILE A 15 -9.45 -4.44 -20.69
CA ILE A 15 -9.27 -5.89 -20.42
C ILE A 15 -8.86 -6.12 -18.96
N ILE A 16 -7.92 -5.34 -18.43
CA ILE A 16 -7.47 -5.46 -17.03
C ILE A 16 -8.62 -5.16 -16.07
N GLU A 17 -9.36 -4.07 -16.30
CA GLU A 17 -10.53 -3.70 -15.48
C GLU A 17 -11.62 -4.79 -15.55
N GLY A 18 -11.86 -5.36 -16.74
CA GLY A 18 -12.79 -6.47 -16.92
C GLY A 18 -12.38 -7.74 -16.17
N VAL A 19 -11.10 -8.12 -16.23
CA VAL A 19 -10.57 -9.30 -15.51
C VAL A 19 -10.67 -9.10 -14.00
N LEU A 20 -10.32 -7.92 -13.49
CA LEU A 20 -10.43 -7.59 -12.06
C LEU A 20 -11.89 -7.62 -11.60
N SER A 21 -12.81 -7.05 -12.38
CA SER A 21 -14.23 -7.09 -12.05
C SER A 21 -14.80 -8.52 -12.07
N LEU A 22 -14.35 -9.36 -13.01
CA LEU A 22 -14.72 -10.77 -13.05
C LEU A 22 -14.20 -11.51 -11.81
N LEU A 23 -12.94 -11.30 -11.42
CA LEU A 23 -12.36 -11.90 -10.22
C LEU A 23 -13.16 -11.55 -8.97
N ILE A 24 -13.55 -10.28 -8.81
CA ILE A 24 -14.40 -9.83 -7.70
C ILE A 24 -15.76 -10.54 -7.75
N ALA A 25 -16.39 -10.62 -8.92
CA ALA A 25 -17.69 -11.27 -9.09
C ALA A 25 -17.67 -12.78 -8.79
N VAL A 26 -16.53 -13.45 -9.02
CA VAL A 26 -16.33 -14.88 -8.74
C VAL A 26 -16.07 -15.14 -7.26
N THR A 27 -15.69 -14.14 -6.46
CA THR A 27 -15.34 -14.35 -5.05
C THR A 27 -16.41 -15.04 -4.19
N PRO A 28 -17.73 -14.80 -4.34
CA PRO A 28 -18.73 -15.52 -3.56
C PRO A 28 -18.81 -17.00 -3.96
N LEU A 29 -18.63 -17.31 -5.25
CA LEU A 29 -18.56 -18.68 -5.75
C LEU A 29 -17.32 -19.40 -5.23
N MET A 30 -16.17 -18.71 -5.24
CA MET A 30 -14.93 -19.19 -4.65
C MET A 30 -15.11 -19.48 -3.16
N PHE A 31 -15.79 -18.60 -2.42
CA PHE A 31 -16.10 -18.82 -1.01
C PHE A 31 -16.95 -20.08 -0.82
N TYR A 32 -18.04 -20.26 -1.56
CA TYR A 32 -18.91 -21.43 -1.40
C TYR A 32 -18.35 -22.75 -1.96
N PHE A 33 -17.17 -22.74 -2.55
CA PHE A 33 -16.54 -23.94 -3.11
C PHE A 33 -16.35 -25.05 -2.07
N TYR A 34 -16.10 -24.70 -0.80
CA TYR A 34 -15.94 -25.68 0.28
C TYR A 34 -17.14 -26.62 0.43
N LYS A 35 -18.36 -26.17 0.09
CA LYS A 35 -19.58 -26.99 0.21
C LYS A 35 -19.62 -28.17 -0.78
N TYR A 36 -18.80 -28.13 -1.81
CA TYR A 36 -18.72 -29.18 -2.82
C TYR A 36 -17.56 -30.15 -2.55
N LEU A 37 -16.79 -29.93 -1.49
CA LEU A 37 -15.72 -30.82 -1.06
C LEU A 37 -16.28 -31.99 -0.24
N PRO A 38 -15.62 -33.16 -0.26
CA PRO A 38 -16.05 -34.31 0.52
C PRO A 38 -15.89 -34.05 2.03
N LEU A 39 -16.78 -34.66 2.82
CA LEU A 39 -16.74 -34.67 4.28
C LEU A 39 -15.84 -35.80 4.79
N GLU A 40 -14.66 -35.93 4.19
CA GLU A 40 -13.66 -36.95 4.53
C GLU A 40 -12.39 -36.26 5.05
N GLU A 41 -11.53 -37.01 5.76
CA GLU A 41 -10.27 -36.49 6.30
C GLU A 41 -9.22 -36.19 5.22
N THR A 42 -9.35 -36.82 4.04
CA THR A 42 -8.42 -36.64 2.93
C THR A 42 -9.18 -36.47 1.61
N TRP A 43 -8.64 -35.63 0.74
CA TRP A 43 -9.16 -35.41 -0.60
C TRP A 43 -8.01 -35.37 -1.57
N SER A 44 -8.03 -36.27 -2.55
CA SER A 44 -7.09 -36.23 -3.67
C SER A 44 -7.69 -35.45 -4.82
N PHE A 45 -6.98 -34.42 -5.27
CA PHE A 45 -7.35 -33.66 -6.46
C PHE A 45 -6.16 -33.48 -7.37
N LEU A 46 -6.29 -33.93 -8.62
CA LEU A 46 -5.28 -33.72 -9.66
C LEU A 46 -3.87 -34.23 -9.27
N GLY A 47 -3.80 -35.27 -8.43
CA GLY A 47 -2.54 -35.86 -7.94
C GLY A 47 -1.94 -35.18 -6.70
N ILE A 48 -2.64 -34.22 -6.09
CA ILE A 48 -2.28 -33.61 -4.81
C ILE A 48 -3.24 -34.12 -3.74
N GLU A 49 -2.70 -34.60 -2.62
CA GLU A 49 -3.47 -35.00 -1.45
C GLU A 49 -3.61 -33.83 -0.48
N PHE A 50 -4.85 -33.44 -0.21
CA PHE A 50 -5.21 -32.46 0.80
C PHE A 50 -5.74 -33.19 2.03
N THR A 51 -5.13 -32.94 3.18
CA THR A 51 -5.62 -33.46 4.47
C THR A 51 -6.46 -32.40 5.18
N ALA A 52 -7.28 -32.83 6.13
CA ALA A 52 -8.06 -31.93 6.97
C ALA A 52 -7.19 -31.05 7.89
N ASN A 53 -5.87 -31.29 8.00
CA ASN A 53 -4.90 -30.41 8.67
C ASN A 53 -5.34 -29.98 10.09
N GLY A 54 -5.79 -30.95 10.89
CA GLY A 54 -6.29 -30.75 12.25
C GLY A 54 -7.75 -30.31 12.38
N PHE A 55 -8.45 -30.02 11.28
CA PHE A 55 -9.90 -29.78 11.25
C PHE A 55 -10.70 -31.09 11.15
N ASN A 56 -12.02 -31.04 11.33
CA ASN A 56 -12.87 -32.25 11.35
C ASN A 56 -12.89 -32.99 10.01
N ASP A 57 -12.95 -32.23 8.91
CA ASP A 57 -12.94 -32.75 7.55
C ASP A 57 -12.30 -31.73 6.60
N VAL A 58 -12.03 -32.16 5.36
CA VAL A 58 -11.41 -31.30 4.33
C VAL A 58 -12.30 -30.10 3.98
N SER A 59 -13.62 -30.27 3.96
CA SER A 59 -14.55 -29.16 3.68
C SER A 59 -14.43 -28.07 4.76
N ASP A 60 -14.33 -28.43 6.03
CA ASP A 60 -14.10 -27.52 7.15
C ASP A 60 -12.76 -26.78 7.00
N ALA A 61 -11.67 -27.49 6.69
CA ALA A 61 -10.36 -26.86 6.46
C ALA A 61 -10.43 -25.80 5.34
N PHE A 62 -11.05 -26.15 4.21
CA PHE A 62 -11.24 -25.22 3.09
C PHE A 62 -12.19 -24.07 3.42
N TYR A 63 -13.21 -24.27 4.27
CA TYR A 63 -14.03 -23.17 4.77
C TYR A 63 -13.18 -22.13 5.49
N TYR A 64 -12.31 -22.54 6.41
CA TYR A 64 -11.42 -21.62 7.12
C TYR A 64 -10.38 -20.97 6.18
N TYR A 65 -9.85 -21.71 5.21
CA TYR A 65 -8.97 -21.17 4.18
C TYR A 65 -9.67 -20.10 3.35
N PHE A 66 -10.85 -20.39 2.81
CA PHE A 66 -11.59 -19.44 1.99
C PHE A 66 -12.07 -18.21 2.76
N ASN A 67 -12.42 -18.39 4.03
CA ASN A 67 -12.77 -17.29 4.93
C ASN A 67 -11.63 -16.28 5.09
N LYS A 68 -10.37 -16.69 4.95
CA LYS A 68 -9.20 -15.79 4.99
C LYS A 68 -8.73 -15.34 3.61
N ILE A 69 -8.70 -16.25 2.63
CA ILE A 69 -8.17 -15.96 1.28
C ILE A 69 -9.10 -15.02 0.48
N VAL A 70 -10.42 -15.12 0.67
CA VAL A 70 -11.39 -14.29 -0.07
C VAL A 70 -11.26 -12.81 0.34
N PRO A 71 -11.32 -12.44 1.64
CA PRO A 71 -11.04 -11.08 2.05
C PRO A 71 -9.63 -10.61 1.66
N LEU A 72 -8.61 -11.46 1.81
CA LEU A 72 -7.23 -11.12 1.43
C LEU A 72 -7.14 -10.75 -0.06
N LEU A 73 -7.73 -11.54 -0.94
CA LEU A 73 -7.75 -11.29 -2.38
C LEU A 73 -8.47 -9.98 -2.71
N LEU A 74 -9.62 -9.72 -2.08
CA LEU A 74 -10.35 -8.45 -2.27
C LEU A 74 -9.53 -7.25 -1.80
N LEU A 75 -8.85 -7.36 -0.66
CA LEU A 75 -7.97 -6.31 -0.13
C LEU A 75 -6.76 -6.06 -1.05
N ILE A 76 -6.15 -7.12 -1.60
CA ILE A 76 -5.04 -7.00 -2.56
C ILE A 76 -5.52 -6.31 -3.84
N ILE A 77 -6.68 -6.72 -4.38
CA ILE A 77 -7.26 -6.05 -5.56
C ILE A 77 -7.53 -4.58 -5.23
N TRP A 78 -8.10 -4.29 -4.07
CA TRP A 78 -8.37 -2.92 -3.65
C TRP A 78 -7.09 -2.10 -3.49
N PHE A 79 -6.05 -2.67 -2.92
CA PHE A 79 -4.74 -2.03 -2.77
C PHE A 79 -4.11 -1.70 -4.13
N ILE A 80 -4.16 -2.63 -5.10
CA ILE A 80 -3.57 -2.42 -6.44
C ILE A 80 -4.39 -1.43 -7.27
N THR A 81 -5.71 -1.42 -7.12
CA THR A 81 -6.61 -0.58 -7.92
C THR A 81 -6.80 0.83 -7.36
N SER A 82 -6.66 1.00 -6.04
CA SER A 82 -6.84 2.29 -5.39
C SER A 82 -5.71 3.26 -5.75
N ARG A 83 -6.10 4.51 -6.05
CA ARG A 83 -5.17 5.62 -6.34
C ARG A 83 -5.14 6.67 -5.24
N ASN A 84 -5.90 6.45 -4.19
CA ASN A 84 -6.03 7.39 -3.09
C ASN A 84 -4.81 7.29 -2.19
N TRP A 85 -4.33 8.41 -1.66
CA TRP A 85 -3.14 8.47 -0.80
C TRP A 85 -3.22 7.56 0.45
N TRP A 86 -4.43 7.27 0.95
CA TRP A 86 -4.66 6.44 2.13
C TRP A 86 -4.60 4.93 1.85
N TYR A 87 -4.42 4.49 0.60
CA TYR A 87 -4.40 3.07 0.25
C TYR A 87 -3.35 2.26 1.03
N HIS A 88 -2.28 2.89 1.49
CA HIS A 88 -1.29 2.28 2.37
C HIS A 88 -1.88 1.76 3.69
N ALA A 89 -2.99 2.33 4.17
CA ALA A 89 -3.69 1.82 5.34
C ALA A 89 -4.31 0.42 5.10
N ILE A 90 -4.61 0.07 3.84
CA ILE A 90 -5.12 -1.26 3.45
C ILE A 90 -4.05 -2.34 3.68
N LEU A 91 -2.77 -1.97 3.69
CA LEU A 91 -1.66 -2.88 3.96
C LEU A 91 -1.76 -3.52 5.36
N ILE A 92 -2.37 -2.82 6.33
CA ILE A 92 -2.56 -3.31 7.70
C ILE A 92 -3.52 -4.52 7.69
N PRO A 93 -4.77 -4.43 7.17
CA PRO A 93 -5.63 -5.58 6.96
C PRO A 93 -5.01 -6.71 6.12
N ILE A 94 -4.25 -6.37 5.07
CA ILE A 94 -3.58 -7.40 4.24
C ILE A 94 -2.61 -8.21 5.09
N ALA A 95 -1.77 -7.55 5.90
CA ALA A 95 -0.82 -8.23 6.79
C ALA A 95 -1.54 -9.10 7.84
N MET A 96 -2.61 -8.57 8.44
CA MET A 96 -3.44 -9.32 9.41
C MET A 96 -4.03 -10.59 8.80
N TYR A 97 -4.73 -10.49 7.66
CA TYR A 97 -5.32 -11.66 7.00
C TYR A 97 -4.26 -12.64 6.49
N SER A 98 -3.08 -12.17 6.08
CA SER A 98 -1.98 -13.02 5.65
C SER A 98 -1.44 -13.87 6.80
N PHE A 99 -1.29 -13.25 7.98
CA PHE A 99 -0.86 -13.96 9.18
C PHE A 99 -1.92 -14.96 9.66
N GLN A 100 -3.19 -14.55 9.71
CA GLN A 100 -4.28 -15.47 10.04
C GLN A 100 -4.36 -16.63 9.07
N PHE A 101 -4.16 -16.41 7.77
CA PHE A 101 -4.15 -17.47 6.77
C PHE A 101 -2.98 -18.44 7.00
N PHE A 102 -1.78 -17.92 7.29
CA PHE A 102 -0.62 -18.74 7.61
C PHE A 102 -0.85 -19.64 8.84
N ASN A 103 -1.51 -19.12 9.87
CA ASN A 103 -1.82 -19.91 11.06
C ASN A 103 -2.81 -21.04 10.78
N VAL A 104 -3.89 -20.73 10.05
CA VAL A 104 -4.89 -21.74 9.66
C VAL A 104 -4.25 -22.84 8.80
N LEU A 105 -3.26 -22.51 7.95
CA LEU A 105 -2.49 -23.50 7.18
C LEU A 105 -1.56 -24.38 8.03
N ASN A 106 -1.20 -23.95 9.25
CA ASN A 106 -0.31 -24.70 10.13
C ASN A 106 -1.04 -25.22 11.38
N TYR A 107 -2.37 -25.28 11.34
CA TYR A 107 -3.21 -25.57 12.49
C TYR A 107 -2.82 -26.88 13.21
N GLU A 108 -2.57 -27.97 12.48
CA GLU A 108 -2.16 -29.26 13.05
C GLU A 108 -0.82 -29.22 13.81
N ASN A 109 0.13 -28.42 13.33
CA ASN A 109 1.46 -28.29 13.92
C ASN A 109 1.50 -27.26 15.07
N SER A 110 0.37 -26.62 15.35
CA SER A 110 0.34 -25.41 16.15
C SER A 110 -0.11 -25.65 17.59
N LYS A 111 0.84 -25.60 18.53
CA LYS A 111 0.58 -25.10 19.89
C LYS A 111 0.45 -23.56 19.89
N LEU A 112 -0.10 -22.97 18.83
CA LEU A 112 -0.04 -21.52 18.58
C LEU A 112 -1.21 -20.75 19.21
N ASP A 113 -2.18 -21.44 19.80
CA ASP A 113 -3.44 -20.86 20.31
C ASP A 113 -3.23 -19.72 21.33
N GLU A 114 -2.13 -19.70 22.09
CA GLU A 114 -1.94 -18.67 23.13
C GLU A 114 -1.24 -17.39 22.62
N ASN A 115 -0.49 -17.44 21.52
CA ASN A 115 0.39 -16.33 21.11
C ASN A 115 0.03 -15.68 19.77
N GLU A 116 -1.02 -16.12 19.07
CA GLU A 116 -1.42 -15.54 17.78
C GLU A 116 -1.63 -14.02 17.85
N ILE A 117 -2.32 -13.56 18.90
CA ILE A 117 -2.56 -12.13 19.13
C ILE A 117 -1.25 -11.36 19.27
N LEU A 118 -0.24 -11.93 19.95
CA LEU A 118 1.07 -11.29 20.12
C LEU A 118 1.82 -11.14 18.80
N TYR A 119 1.74 -12.14 17.91
CA TYR A 119 2.34 -12.04 16.58
C TYR A 119 1.61 -11.03 15.68
N VAL A 120 0.27 -11.01 15.70
CA VAL A 120 -0.52 -10.00 14.98
C VAL A 120 -0.17 -8.60 15.48
N VAL A 121 -0.07 -8.41 16.79
CA VAL A 121 0.33 -7.12 17.40
C VAL A 121 1.75 -6.75 17.00
N ALA A 122 2.71 -7.68 17.03
CA ALA A 122 4.10 -7.42 16.64
C ALA A 122 4.22 -6.99 15.17
N VAL A 123 3.54 -7.69 14.26
CA VAL A 123 3.51 -7.33 12.83
C VAL A 123 2.84 -5.97 12.63
N THR A 124 1.72 -5.72 13.31
CA THR A 124 1.02 -4.43 13.25
C THR A 124 1.90 -3.29 13.76
N MET A 125 2.68 -3.54 14.81
CA MET A 125 3.64 -2.58 15.39
C MET A 125 4.75 -2.20 14.40
N VAL A 126 5.08 -3.04 13.42
CA VAL A 126 6.07 -2.74 12.36
C VAL A 126 5.42 -2.10 11.13
N VAL A 127 4.27 -2.62 10.70
CA VAL A 127 3.56 -2.12 9.50
C VAL A 127 3.01 -0.71 9.72
N VAL A 128 2.48 -0.40 10.91
CA VAL A 128 1.91 0.92 11.21
C VAL A 128 2.94 2.05 11.09
N PRO A 129 4.16 1.97 11.68
CA PRO A 129 5.21 2.95 11.47
C PRO A 129 5.62 3.11 10.01
N ILE A 130 5.68 2.01 9.24
CA ILE A 130 6.03 2.06 7.81
C ILE A 130 4.97 2.87 7.05
N VAL A 131 3.69 2.58 7.29
CA VAL A 131 2.58 3.34 6.69
C VAL A 131 2.61 4.81 7.13
N TYR A 132 2.91 5.08 8.40
CA TYR A 132 3.05 6.45 8.92
C TYR A 132 4.24 7.20 8.31
N PHE A 133 5.38 6.54 8.13
CA PHE A 133 6.56 7.13 7.51
C PHE A 133 6.31 7.46 6.03
N ILE A 134 5.63 6.55 5.31
CA ILE A 134 5.17 6.81 3.95
C ILE A 134 4.22 8.02 3.95
N ARG A 135 3.30 8.13 4.91
CA ARG A 135 2.42 9.30 5.05
C ARG A 135 3.22 10.60 5.21
N VAL A 136 4.17 10.67 6.14
CA VAL A 136 4.99 11.89 6.34
C VAL A 136 5.70 12.26 5.03
N LYS A 137 6.33 11.29 4.38
CA LYS A 137 7.11 11.51 3.15
C LYS A 137 6.24 11.90 1.94
N LEU A 138 5.00 11.42 1.86
CA LEU A 138 4.06 11.77 0.77
C LEU A 138 3.26 13.04 1.04
N VAL A 139 2.87 13.31 2.29
CA VAL A 139 2.08 14.49 2.69
C VAL A 139 2.92 15.76 2.65
N ASP A 140 4.20 15.68 3.03
CA ASP A 140 5.14 16.81 2.85
C ASP A 140 5.35 17.10 1.36
N LYS A 141 5.48 16.05 0.53
CA LYS A 141 5.78 16.21 -0.90
C LYS A 141 4.58 16.54 -1.80
N HIS A 142 3.38 16.03 -1.50
CA HIS A 142 2.22 16.08 -2.43
C HIS A 142 0.98 16.79 -1.89
N VAL A 143 0.82 16.96 -0.56
CA VAL A 143 -0.42 17.53 0.02
C VAL A 143 -0.22 18.95 0.51
N HIS A 144 0.94 19.28 1.09
CA HIS A 144 1.17 20.66 1.53
C HIS A 144 1.60 21.59 0.41
N GLY A 145 2.13 21.08 -0.71
CA GLY A 145 2.64 21.93 -1.81
C GLY A 145 3.76 22.89 -1.36
N ILE A 146 4.20 22.78 -0.12
CA ILE A 146 5.38 23.46 0.43
C ILE A 146 6.52 22.53 0.07
N ASP A 147 6.95 22.67 -1.17
CA ASP A 147 8.26 22.18 -1.55
C ASP A 147 9.25 22.92 -0.65
N LEU A 148 9.76 22.22 0.38
CA LEU A 148 10.73 22.78 1.32
C LEU A 148 11.93 23.37 0.55
N GLU A 149 12.27 22.78 -0.59
CA GLU A 149 13.29 23.29 -1.50
C GLU A 149 12.88 24.64 -2.13
N ALA A 150 11.62 24.82 -2.54
CA ALA A 150 11.14 26.09 -3.08
C ALA A 150 11.13 27.19 -2.02
N MET A 151 10.73 26.87 -0.79
CA MET A 151 10.73 27.82 0.32
C MET A 151 12.16 28.21 0.72
N ASP A 152 13.08 27.25 0.78
CA ASP A 152 14.51 27.53 1.01
C ASP A 152 15.11 28.37 -0.13
N THR A 153 14.73 28.10 -1.38
CA THR A 153 15.17 28.87 -2.55
C THR A 153 14.65 30.31 -2.50
N GLU A 154 13.37 30.51 -2.20
CA GLU A 154 12.80 31.86 -2.02
C GLU A 154 13.48 32.61 -0.87
N LEU A 155 13.78 31.93 0.24
CA LEU A 155 14.44 32.51 1.39
C LEU A 155 15.89 32.91 1.09
N GLN A 156 16.61 32.12 0.27
CA GLN A 156 17.94 32.47 -0.23
C GLN A 156 17.90 33.68 -1.17
N ILE A 157 16.96 33.72 -2.13
CA ILE A 157 16.79 34.85 -3.05
C ILE A 157 16.47 36.15 -2.30
N LEU A 158 15.65 36.08 -1.25
CA LEU A 158 15.33 37.24 -0.42
C LEU A 158 16.56 37.75 0.34
N LYS A 159 17.35 36.84 0.94
CA LYS A 159 18.61 37.19 1.62
C LYS A 159 19.62 37.86 0.67
N GLU A 160 19.80 37.29 -0.53
CA GLU A 160 20.73 37.83 -1.53
C GLU A 160 20.30 39.24 -2.02
N LYS A 161 18.99 39.44 -2.23
CA LYS A 161 18.44 40.77 -2.57
C LYS A 161 18.67 41.80 -1.47
N GLU A 162 18.53 41.42 -0.20
CA GLU A 162 18.81 42.32 0.93
C GLU A 162 20.29 42.70 1.01
N GLU A 163 21.20 41.75 0.78
CA GLU A 163 22.64 41.99 0.79
C GLU A 163 23.04 42.96 -0.33
N LEU A 164 22.56 42.74 -1.55
CA LEU A 164 22.79 43.64 -2.69
C LEU A 164 22.23 45.06 -2.44
N ARG A 165 21.08 45.17 -1.76
CA ARG A 165 20.51 46.48 -1.42
C ARG A 165 21.40 47.23 -0.43
N LYS A 166 21.89 46.54 0.60
CA LYS A 166 22.84 47.10 1.58
C LYS A 166 24.16 47.51 0.91
N GLU A 167 24.65 46.76 -0.06
CA GLU A 167 25.86 47.12 -0.83
C GLU A 167 25.64 48.37 -1.70
N ARG A 168 24.52 48.45 -2.42
CA ARG A 168 24.18 49.65 -3.22
C ARG A 168 24.09 50.90 -2.37
N GLU A 169 23.42 50.83 -1.21
CA GLU A 169 23.31 51.96 -0.28
C GLU A 169 24.70 52.43 0.22
N LYS A 170 25.61 51.49 0.51
CA LYS A 170 27.01 51.82 0.89
C LYS A 170 27.80 52.48 -0.25
N LEU A 171 27.62 52.01 -1.50
CA LEU A 171 28.28 52.57 -2.67
C LEU A 171 27.79 53.99 -2.98
N GLU A 172 26.49 54.24 -2.89
CA GLU A 172 25.91 55.57 -3.06
C GLU A 172 26.39 56.54 -1.98
N GLN A 173 26.47 56.09 -0.72
CA GLN A 173 27.04 56.89 0.37
C GLN A 173 28.52 57.22 0.13
N ARG A 174 29.32 56.26 -0.36
CA ARG A 174 30.71 56.48 -0.77
C ARG A 174 30.83 57.49 -1.90
N GLN A 175 30.01 57.38 -2.94
CA GLN A 175 30.01 58.34 -4.05
C GLN A 175 29.61 59.75 -3.57
N LYS A 176 28.57 59.87 -2.74
CA LYS A 176 28.17 61.17 -2.16
C LYS A 176 29.29 61.78 -1.32
N THR A 177 29.97 61.00 -0.48
CA THR A 177 31.10 61.49 0.32
C THR A 177 32.32 61.86 -0.52
N LEU A 178 32.60 61.14 -1.61
CA LEU A 178 33.66 61.48 -2.56
C LEU A 178 33.33 62.76 -3.34
N SER A 179 32.09 62.91 -3.82
CA SER A 179 31.65 64.11 -4.56
C SER A 179 31.63 65.38 -3.72
N LYS A 180 31.52 65.25 -2.39
CA LYS A 180 31.51 66.37 -1.44
C LYS A 180 32.93 66.77 -0.99
N LYS A 181 33.94 65.95 -1.31
CA LYS A 181 35.37 66.18 -1.02
C LYS A 181 36.16 66.74 -2.21
N MET A 182 35.60 66.66 -3.43
CA MET A 182 36.07 67.39 -4.62
C MET A 182 35.38 68.75 -4.67
#